data_AF-A0A7Y9WBM2-F1
#
_entry.id   AF-A0A7Y9WBM2-F1
#
_cell.length_a   1.000
_cell.length_b   1.000
_cell.length_c   1.000
_cell.angle_alpha   90.00
_cell.angle_beta   90.00
_cell.angle_gamma   90.00
#
_symmetry.space_group_name_H-M   'P 1'
#
loop_
_entity.id
_entity.type
_entity.pdbx_description
1 polymer ?
#
loop_
_entity_poly.entity_id
_entity_poly.type
_entity_poly.pdbx_seq_one_letter_code
_entity_poly.pdbx_strand_id
1 'polypeptide(L)'
;MNCEHFNGVNWRTKGIAVFSERFLVRPLAIADESFLGYRIRVAAANGLSNPNWLDYVENSLPKTYGIARWCPHCLAESGCYWRESWHSGPAACFEHRCWLTSSCNICHRALRWKHVRFANCTCGAPLQHASVQPFSTELQQLIAGRSDSNAGTLSVGERWSLTRFLGALAQFGLQGKPLKKATRQTENVEHLLVTAGASLIANQSACIELLDRLRAPQAGVNNVPLLSQVFPRLLTMLRKQLHEAERRWMLDLLDAYVVSSSRHGSAVLWERKGAAARADKELHGRQKARNPAIANMLAQTGVTVPVRRTRSGRQKFVIGHVDVQHLRKTQRSLVPLKTAARYAGMSTRRIQALAKAGLIASAGTRIDTRSVDRLLGGIVAACAQDTRAFEDPVNVADALRLYVPIEASATFFNGLMNGAVRVAVEPDRVPALRDIFANRGEVVAAVKVPLESGSQISIVEAARRLGVKQEVMYHLINIGLVRTRVGKLRRRPARVVDVGDLQKFTEEFLPLITVAKTMGISAREAPDWARQHGIELISGPSVDGGRQYWIRRPAGLDIYNSVGPDA
;
A
#
# COMPACT_ATOMS: atom_id res chain seq x y z
N MET A 1 13.21 31.65 -20.71
CA MET A 1 13.86 32.88 -21.20
C MET A 1 13.67 32.91 -22.71
N ASN A 2 12.53 33.39 -23.17
CA ASN A 2 12.25 33.48 -24.61
C ASN A 2 12.91 34.75 -25.13
N CYS A 3 14.15 34.64 -25.60
CA CYS A 3 14.44 35.29 -26.87
C CYS A 3 13.55 34.57 -27.88
N GLU A 4 12.32 35.06 -28.07
CA GLU A 4 11.73 34.93 -29.40
C GLU A 4 12.81 35.46 -30.32
N HIS A 5 13.46 34.55 -31.03
CA HIS A 5 14.27 34.92 -32.18
C HIS A 5 13.31 35.75 -33.02
N PHE A 6 13.56 37.06 -33.04
CA PHE A 6 13.04 37.91 -34.09
C PHE A 6 13.53 37.28 -35.38
N ASN A 7 12.69 36.42 -35.97
CA ASN A 7 12.79 35.99 -37.35
C ASN A 7 12.57 37.25 -38.18
N GLY A 8 13.67 37.96 -38.40
CA GLY A 8 13.73 39.27 -39.00
C GLY A 8 15.17 39.73 -38.95
N VAL A 9 15.87 39.54 -40.07
CA VAL A 9 17.24 39.99 -40.40
C VAL A 9 17.95 40.72 -39.25
N ASN A 10 18.91 40.04 -38.58
CA ASN A 10 19.66 40.58 -37.46
C ASN A 10 20.33 41.90 -37.86
N TRP A 11 19.85 43.03 -37.33
CA TRP A 11 20.33 44.39 -37.66
C TRP A 11 21.85 44.53 -37.51
N ARG A 12 22.48 43.71 -36.66
CA ARG A 12 23.92 43.64 -36.45
C ARG A 12 24.71 43.27 -37.72
N THR A 13 24.07 42.60 -38.68
CA THR A 13 24.68 42.18 -39.96
C THR A 13 24.45 43.17 -41.10
N LYS A 14 23.59 44.19 -40.90
CA LYS A 14 23.16 45.10 -41.97
C LYS A 14 24.12 46.24 -42.26
N GLY A 15 25.11 46.48 -41.38
CA GLY A 15 26.15 47.49 -41.60
C GLY A 15 25.61 48.88 -41.94
N ILE A 16 25.93 49.38 -43.14
CA ILE A 16 25.54 50.71 -43.62
C ILE A 16 24.01 50.86 -43.79
N ALA A 17 23.30 49.77 -44.10
CA ALA A 17 21.87 49.80 -44.39
C ALA A 17 20.98 50.09 -43.15
N VAL A 18 21.56 50.11 -41.94
CA VAL A 18 20.81 50.35 -40.69
C VAL A 18 20.36 51.81 -40.55
N PHE A 19 21.21 52.76 -40.95
CA PHE A 19 20.94 54.20 -40.94
C PHE A 19 21.26 54.75 -42.34
N SER A 20 20.24 54.76 -43.19
CA SER A 20 20.34 55.18 -44.58
C SER A 20 20.72 56.66 -44.70
N GLU A 21 21.42 57.00 -45.79
CA GLU A 21 21.64 58.38 -46.28
C GLU A 21 22.57 59.30 -45.44
N ARG A 22 23.40 58.79 -44.53
CA ARG A 22 24.33 59.63 -43.74
C ARG A 22 25.76 59.07 -43.67
N PHE A 23 26.76 59.96 -43.81
CA PHE A 23 28.18 59.67 -43.60
C PHE A 23 28.49 59.66 -42.10
N LEU A 24 28.64 58.46 -41.52
CA LEU A 24 28.73 58.25 -40.07
C LEU A 24 29.90 57.33 -39.72
N VAL A 25 30.59 57.66 -38.63
CA VAL A 25 31.45 56.71 -37.91
C VAL A 25 30.54 55.66 -37.27
N ARG A 26 30.68 54.40 -37.70
CA ARG A 26 29.86 53.28 -37.24
C ARG A 26 30.74 52.35 -36.40
N PRO A 27 30.61 52.34 -35.06
CA PRO A 27 31.33 51.38 -34.24
C PRO A 27 30.92 49.96 -34.60
N LEU A 28 31.78 48.98 -34.31
CA LEU A 28 31.43 47.58 -34.49
C LEU A 28 30.24 47.22 -33.58
N ALA A 29 29.22 46.58 -34.17
CA ALA A 29 28.08 46.06 -33.43
C ALA A 29 28.50 44.88 -32.55
N ILE A 30 28.10 44.89 -31.29
CA ILE A 30 28.44 43.84 -30.32
C ILE A 30 27.33 42.78 -30.32
N ALA A 31 27.70 41.51 -30.12
CA ALA A 31 26.80 40.36 -30.28
C ALA A 31 25.53 40.45 -29.39
N ASP A 32 25.67 40.88 -28.13
CA ASP A 32 24.58 41.02 -27.16
C ASP A 32 24.17 42.48 -26.91
N GLU A 33 24.60 43.43 -27.74
CA GLU A 33 24.20 44.83 -27.64
C GLU A 33 22.76 45.03 -28.13
N SER A 34 21.99 45.89 -27.47
CA SER A 34 20.64 46.27 -27.91
C SER A 34 20.68 47.20 -29.11
N PHE A 35 19.69 47.11 -30.00
CA PHE A 35 19.59 48.05 -31.13
C PHE A 35 19.55 49.51 -30.68
N LEU A 36 18.76 49.81 -29.65
CA LEU A 36 18.65 51.16 -29.08
C LEU A 36 19.98 51.61 -28.46
N GLY A 37 20.72 50.69 -27.84
CA GLY A 37 22.09 50.88 -27.38
C GLY A 37 23.07 51.24 -28.49
N TYR A 38 23.04 50.47 -29.58
CA TYR A 38 23.88 50.70 -30.74
C TYR A 38 23.61 52.06 -31.37
N ARG A 39 22.34 52.45 -31.49
CA ARG A 39 21.95 53.81 -31.93
C ARG A 39 22.59 54.90 -31.08
N ILE A 40 22.62 54.72 -29.76
CA ILE A 40 23.25 55.66 -28.85
C ILE A 40 24.77 55.68 -29.03
N ARG A 41 25.41 54.51 -29.21
CA ARG A 41 26.86 54.41 -29.50
C ARG A 41 27.25 55.06 -30.82
N VAL A 42 26.44 54.89 -31.87
CA VAL A 42 26.63 55.57 -33.15
C VAL A 42 26.53 57.08 -32.98
N ALA A 43 25.52 57.57 -32.25
CA ALA A 43 25.41 59.01 -31.97
C ALA A 43 26.66 59.54 -31.24
N ALA A 44 27.09 58.84 -30.19
CA ALA A 44 28.28 59.22 -29.41
C ALA A 44 29.58 59.21 -30.24
N ALA A 45 29.76 58.20 -31.11
CA ALA A 45 30.92 58.09 -31.99
C ALA A 45 31.02 59.22 -33.03
N ASN A 46 29.90 59.92 -33.29
CA ASN A 46 29.83 61.07 -34.17
C ASN A 46 29.70 62.40 -33.39
N GLY A 47 30.04 62.42 -32.10
CA GLY A 47 30.03 63.64 -31.27
C GLY A 47 28.64 64.15 -30.90
N LEU A 48 27.58 63.34 -31.09
CA LEU A 48 26.19 63.75 -30.87
C LEU A 48 25.61 63.02 -29.66
N SER A 49 25.08 63.79 -28.70
CA SER A 49 24.56 63.23 -27.45
C SER A 49 23.16 62.60 -27.64
N ASN A 50 22.31 63.20 -28.49
CA ASN A 50 20.94 62.77 -28.73
C ASN A 50 20.86 61.87 -29.97
N PRO A 51 20.39 60.62 -29.90
CA PRO A 51 20.30 59.73 -31.06
C PRO A 51 19.04 59.92 -31.93
N ASN A 52 18.14 60.87 -31.59
CA ASN A 52 16.85 61.00 -32.27
C ASN A 52 16.95 61.48 -33.73
N TRP A 53 18.09 62.01 -34.17
CA TRP A 53 18.33 62.37 -35.57
C TRP A 53 18.70 61.16 -36.44
N LEU A 54 19.01 60.00 -35.82
CA LEU A 54 19.27 58.76 -36.55
C LEU A 54 17.93 58.12 -36.94
N ASP A 55 17.48 58.46 -38.14
CA ASP A 55 16.32 57.85 -38.79
C ASP A 55 16.67 56.43 -39.25
N TYR A 56 15.70 55.51 -39.13
CA TYR A 56 15.78 54.15 -39.64
C TYR A 56 14.38 53.75 -40.13
N VAL A 57 14.32 53.07 -41.28
CA VAL A 57 13.07 52.85 -42.02
C VAL A 57 12.36 51.56 -41.57
N GLU A 58 13.03 50.70 -40.81
CA GLU A 58 12.51 49.36 -40.49
C GLU A 58 11.53 49.33 -39.32
N ASN A 59 10.27 49.05 -39.66
CA ASN A 59 9.17 48.87 -38.71
C ASN A 59 9.38 47.71 -37.72
N SER A 60 10.26 46.75 -38.03
CA SER A 60 10.58 45.60 -37.17
C SER A 60 11.55 45.92 -36.04
N LEU A 61 12.22 47.07 -36.07
CA LEU A 61 13.21 47.43 -35.05
C LEU A 61 12.55 48.09 -33.81
N PRO A 62 13.13 47.91 -32.61
CA PRO A 62 12.57 48.47 -31.39
C PRO A 62 12.41 49.99 -31.46
N LYS A 63 11.19 50.48 -31.22
CA LYS A 63 10.90 51.91 -31.12
C LYS A 63 11.48 52.50 -29.82
N THR A 64 11.65 53.82 -29.78
CA THR A 64 12.18 54.55 -28.60
C THR A 64 11.16 54.71 -27.46
N TYR A 65 10.00 54.07 -27.56
CA TYR A 65 8.98 54.08 -26.51
C TYR A 65 9.24 52.97 -25.51
N GLY A 66 9.51 53.35 -24.26
CA GLY A 66 9.72 52.38 -23.19
C GLY A 66 10.64 52.91 -22.10
N ILE A 67 10.67 52.19 -20.98
CA ILE A 67 11.59 52.43 -19.88
C ILE A 67 12.94 51.79 -20.25
N ALA A 68 14.01 52.55 -20.09
CA ALA A 68 15.37 52.09 -20.24
C ALA A 68 15.87 51.64 -18.86
N ARG A 69 16.28 50.38 -18.78
CA ARG A 69 16.90 49.79 -17.59
C ARG A 69 18.39 49.62 -17.85
N TRP A 70 19.22 49.77 -16.83
CA TRP A 70 20.66 49.56 -16.97
C TRP A 70 21.31 49.05 -15.68
N CYS A 71 22.53 48.53 -15.82
CA CYS A 71 23.41 48.25 -14.71
C CYS A 71 24.47 49.37 -14.64
N PRO A 72 24.49 50.16 -13.56
CA PRO A 72 25.50 51.20 -13.33
C PRO A 72 26.94 50.67 -13.37
N HIS A 73 27.17 49.46 -12.87
CA HIS A 73 28.50 48.83 -12.87
C HIS A 73 28.96 48.43 -14.28
N CYS A 74 28.11 47.79 -15.09
CA CYS A 74 28.45 47.53 -16.50
C CYS A 74 28.69 48.82 -17.30
N LEU A 75 28.00 49.92 -16.97
CA LEU A 75 28.26 51.20 -17.64
C LEU A 75 29.56 51.87 -17.18
N ALA A 76 30.09 51.52 -16.00
CA ALA A 76 31.38 51.99 -15.51
C ALA A 76 32.59 51.26 -16.13
N GLU A 77 32.36 50.09 -16.75
CA GLU A 77 33.42 49.30 -17.37
C GLU A 77 33.97 49.96 -18.64
N SER A 78 35.24 49.67 -18.93
CA SER A 78 35.87 50.12 -20.17
C SER A 78 35.23 49.42 -21.37
N GLY A 79 34.77 50.20 -22.36
CA GLY A 79 34.08 49.67 -23.53
C GLY A 79 32.59 49.37 -23.31
N CYS A 80 31.97 50.00 -22.30
CA CYS A 80 30.58 49.79 -21.96
C CYS A 80 29.60 50.00 -23.13
N TYR A 81 28.48 49.28 -23.07
CA TYR A 81 27.41 49.35 -24.04
C TYR A 81 26.10 48.92 -23.38
N TRP A 82 24.99 49.17 -24.08
CA TRP A 82 23.66 48.84 -23.59
C TRP A 82 23.23 47.47 -24.08
N ARG A 83 23.22 46.49 -23.18
CA ARG A 83 22.93 45.07 -23.49
C ARG A 83 21.46 44.87 -23.89
N GLU A 84 21.22 43.94 -24.82
CA GLU A 84 19.89 43.50 -25.26
C GLU A 84 19.05 42.97 -24.09
N SER A 85 19.69 42.22 -23.18
CA SER A 85 19.05 41.67 -21.98
C SER A 85 18.47 42.72 -21.05
N TRP A 86 18.99 43.96 -21.04
CA TRP A 86 18.41 45.04 -20.24
C TRP A 86 17.10 45.56 -20.82
N HIS A 87 16.95 45.49 -22.15
CA HIS A 87 15.75 45.89 -22.84
C HIS A 87 14.68 44.79 -22.80
N SER A 88 15.00 43.61 -23.31
CA SER A 88 14.04 42.52 -23.57
C SER A 88 14.08 41.40 -22.53
N GLY A 89 15.12 41.37 -21.68
CA GLY A 89 15.32 40.36 -20.66
C GLY A 89 14.84 40.75 -19.26
N PRO A 90 15.24 39.97 -18.24
CA PRO A 90 14.85 40.22 -16.85
C PRO A 90 15.44 41.54 -16.34
N ALA A 91 14.79 42.16 -15.34
CA ALA A 91 15.26 43.38 -14.68
C ALA A 91 16.52 43.16 -13.80
N ALA A 92 17.46 42.33 -14.24
CA ALA A 92 18.56 41.80 -13.45
C ALA A 92 19.87 41.79 -14.23
N CYS A 93 20.97 42.17 -13.57
CA CYS A 93 22.34 41.98 -14.06
C CYS A 93 22.94 40.74 -13.39
N PHE A 94 23.21 39.70 -14.16
CA PHE A 94 23.82 38.46 -13.64
C PHE A 94 25.33 38.58 -13.42
N GLU A 95 26.01 39.47 -14.14
CA GLU A 95 27.45 39.74 -13.99
C GLU A 95 27.74 40.41 -12.65
N HIS A 96 27.06 41.52 -12.37
CA HIS A 96 27.23 42.30 -11.14
C HIS A 96 26.28 41.92 -10.00
N ARG A 97 25.42 40.92 -10.22
CA ARG A 97 24.49 40.36 -9.23
C ARG A 97 23.61 41.41 -8.54
N CYS A 98 23.04 42.31 -9.34
CA CYS A 98 22.19 43.39 -8.88
C CYS A 98 20.96 43.59 -9.77
N TRP A 99 19.95 44.25 -9.22
CA TRP A 99 18.77 44.65 -9.98
C TRP A 99 19.10 45.83 -10.90
N LEU A 100 18.59 45.79 -12.12
CA LEU A 100 18.73 46.92 -13.05
C LEU A 100 17.91 48.09 -12.54
N THR A 101 18.49 49.28 -12.60
CA THR A 101 17.77 50.52 -12.25
C THR A 101 17.10 51.09 -13.49
N SER A 102 15.98 51.79 -13.29
CA SER A 102 15.28 52.56 -14.30
C SER A 102 15.23 54.06 -13.98
N SER A 103 15.77 54.53 -12.85
CA SER A 103 15.58 55.90 -12.37
C SER A 103 16.90 56.62 -12.16
N CYS A 104 16.97 57.88 -12.58
CA CYS A 104 18.15 58.71 -12.41
C CYS A 104 18.36 59.07 -10.92
N ASN A 105 19.60 59.01 -10.43
CA ASN A 105 19.95 59.37 -9.05
C ASN A 105 19.82 60.88 -8.73
N ILE A 106 19.98 61.76 -9.72
CA ILE A 106 19.88 63.21 -9.54
C ILE A 106 18.46 63.74 -9.81
N CYS A 107 17.88 63.42 -10.97
CA CYS A 107 16.57 63.98 -11.33
C CYS A 107 15.39 63.11 -10.90
N HIS A 108 15.64 61.89 -10.39
CA HIS A 108 14.65 60.91 -9.93
C HIS A 108 13.59 60.49 -10.96
N ARG A 109 13.71 60.93 -12.21
CA ARG A 109 12.80 60.54 -13.29
C ARG A 109 13.14 59.13 -13.77
N ALA A 110 12.09 58.35 -14.05
CA ALA A 110 12.21 57.10 -14.80
C ALA A 110 12.81 57.39 -16.20
N LEU A 111 13.95 56.78 -16.47
CA LEU A 111 14.70 56.90 -17.70
C LEU A 111 13.93 56.17 -18.79
N ARG A 112 13.53 56.93 -19.82
CA ARG A 112 12.97 56.38 -21.05
C ARG A 112 14.03 56.47 -22.12
N TRP A 113 13.97 55.63 -23.16
CA TRP A 113 14.98 55.63 -24.23
C TRP A 113 15.20 57.01 -24.87
N LYS A 114 14.15 57.84 -25.01
CA LYS A 114 14.27 59.24 -25.48
C LYS A 114 15.12 60.14 -24.55
N HIS A 115 15.22 59.76 -23.28
CA HIS A 115 15.98 60.48 -22.25
C HIS A 115 17.39 59.91 -22.02
N VAL A 116 17.74 58.82 -22.71
CA VAL A 116 19.07 58.21 -22.58
C VAL A 116 20.06 59.02 -23.43
N ARG A 117 21.24 59.27 -22.88
CA ARG A 117 22.49 59.59 -23.58
C ARG A 117 23.45 58.43 -23.31
N PHE A 118 24.58 58.36 -24.01
CA PHE A 118 25.48 57.19 -23.96
C PHE A 118 25.73 56.63 -22.55
N ALA A 119 26.26 57.46 -21.64
CA ALA A 119 26.44 57.10 -20.23
C ALA A 119 25.77 58.11 -19.27
N ASN A 120 24.91 58.99 -19.78
CA ASN A 120 24.32 60.09 -19.02
C ASN A 120 22.79 60.14 -19.19
N CYS A 121 22.12 60.68 -18.19
CA CYS A 121 20.74 61.13 -18.31
C CYS A 121 20.70 62.46 -19.11
N THR A 122 19.54 62.85 -19.66
CA THR A 122 19.38 64.18 -20.26
C THR A 122 19.62 65.33 -19.29
N CYS A 123 19.50 65.10 -17.98
CA CYS A 123 19.84 66.11 -16.97
C CYS A 123 21.36 66.24 -16.74
N GLY A 124 22.19 65.51 -17.49
CA GLY A 124 23.66 65.51 -17.36
C GLY A 124 24.21 64.49 -16.36
N ALA A 125 23.37 63.97 -15.46
CA ALA A 125 23.81 63.03 -14.44
C ALA A 125 24.43 61.74 -15.03
N PRO A 126 25.62 61.32 -14.56
CA PRO A 126 26.25 60.08 -15.00
C PRO A 126 25.47 58.86 -14.48
N LEU A 127 25.06 57.97 -15.39
CA LEU A 127 24.23 56.80 -15.10
C LEU A 127 24.97 55.73 -14.30
N GLN A 128 26.30 55.72 -14.37
CA GLN A 128 27.17 54.81 -13.61
C GLN A 128 27.17 55.09 -12.09
N HIS A 129 26.74 56.27 -11.66
CA HIS A 129 26.63 56.64 -10.24
C HIS A 129 25.24 56.36 -9.64
N ALA A 130 24.34 55.73 -10.42
CA ALA A 130 23.04 55.36 -9.89
C ALA A 130 23.19 54.24 -8.84
N SER A 131 22.41 54.33 -7.76
CA SER A 131 22.37 53.28 -6.75
C SER A 131 21.73 52.02 -7.31
N VAL A 132 22.28 50.86 -6.92
CA VAL A 132 21.74 49.55 -7.26
C VAL A 132 21.30 48.82 -6.00
N GLN A 133 20.27 48.01 -6.14
CA GLN A 133 19.92 47.03 -5.13
C GLN A 133 20.64 45.71 -5.44
N PRO A 134 21.50 45.19 -4.53
CA PRO A 134 22.13 43.88 -4.73
C PRO A 134 21.10 42.75 -4.61
N PHE A 135 21.42 41.60 -5.20
CA PHE A 135 20.62 40.39 -4.99
C PHE A 135 20.69 39.91 -3.55
N SER A 136 19.58 39.37 -3.05
CA SER A 136 19.53 38.69 -1.75
C SER A 136 20.44 37.46 -1.74
N THR A 137 20.75 36.95 -0.55
CA THR A 137 21.55 35.73 -0.33
C THR A 137 21.02 34.53 -1.12
N GLU A 138 19.70 34.33 -1.12
CA GLU A 138 19.04 33.22 -1.81
C GLU A 138 19.20 33.35 -3.32
N LEU A 139 19.11 34.57 -3.86
CA LEU A 139 19.30 34.83 -5.29
C LEU A 139 20.76 34.67 -5.72
N GLN A 140 21.71 35.07 -4.87
CA GLN A 140 23.12 34.84 -5.14
C GLN A 140 23.45 33.34 -5.18
N GLN A 141 22.94 32.56 -4.22
CA GLN A 141 23.06 31.09 -4.21
C GLN A 141 22.39 30.46 -5.43
N LEU A 142 21.18 30.92 -5.76
CA LEU A 142 20.42 30.49 -6.94
C LEU A 142 21.21 30.73 -8.21
N ILE A 143 21.91 31.84 -8.38
CA ILE A 143 22.74 32.11 -9.58
C ILE A 143 24.01 31.27 -9.56
N ALA A 144 24.65 31.14 -8.39
CA ALA A 144 25.89 30.40 -8.22
C ALA A 144 25.76 28.87 -8.40
N GLY A 145 24.54 28.32 -8.37
CA GLY A 145 24.32 26.87 -8.54
C GLY A 145 24.38 26.09 -7.25
N ARG A 146 24.48 26.80 -6.13
CA ARG A 146 24.55 26.22 -4.79
C ARG A 146 23.14 26.11 -4.24
N SER A 147 22.44 25.04 -4.62
CA SER A 147 21.13 24.69 -4.05
C SER A 147 21.17 23.24 -3.61
N ASP A 148 20.57 22.95 -2.46
CA ASP A 148 20.37 21.57 -1.96
C ASP A 148 19.40 20.76 -2.84
N SER A 149 18.77 21.41 -3.82
CA SER A 149 17.87 20.80 -4.78
C SER A 149 18.57 20.47 -6.10
N ASN A 150 17.96 19.57 -6.90
CA ASN A 150 18.40 19.27 -8.27
C ASN A 150 18.39 20.48 -9.23
N ALA A 151 17.99 21.68 -8.77
CA ALA A 151 18.00 22.91 -9.55
C ALA A 151 19.41 23.37 -9.96
N GLY A 152 20.47 22.89 -9.29
CA GLY A 152 21.86 23.20 -9.66
C GLY A 152 22.27 22.72 -11.06
N THR A 153 21.53 21.77 -11.64
CA THR A 153 21.74 21.28 -13.02
C THR A 153 21.17 22.19 -14.10
N LEU A 154 20.34 23.18 -13.73
CA LEU A 154 19.71 24.12 -14.64
C LEU A 154 20.66 25.31 -14.92
N SER A 155 20.62 25.82 -16.15
CA SER A 155 21.31 27.08 -16.49
C SER A 155 20.83 28.25 -15.61
N VAL A 156 21.60 29.33 -15.52
CA VAL A 156 21.19 30.54 -14.77
C VAL A 156 19.83 31.05 -15.25
N GLY A 157 19.62 31.05 -16.57
CA GLY A 157 18.37 31.53 -17.15
C GLY A 157 17.17 30.64 -16.89
N GLU A 158 17.37 29.32 -16.85
CA GLU A 158 16.32 28.37 -16.49
C GLU A 158 15.94 28.48 -15.01
N ARG A 159 16.93 28.65 -14.12
CA ARG A 159 16.68 28.90 -12.69
C ARG A 159 15.88 30.18 -12.47
N TRP A 160 16.24 31.27 -13.17
CA TRP A 160 15.53 32.54 -13.08
C TRP A 160 14.07 32.44 -13.57
N SER A 161 13.87 31.73 -14.67
CA SER A 161 12.55 31.51 -15.24
C SER A 161 11.68 30.65 -14.32
N LEU A 162 12.26 29.59 -13.72
CA LEU A 162 11.60 28.75 -12.74
C LEU A 162 11.27 29.49 -11.43
N THR A 163 12.17 30.32 -10.90
CA THR A 163 11.85 31.15 -9.71
C THR A 163 10.74 32.13 -9.99
N ARG A 164 10.79 32.84 -11.11
CA ARG A 164 9.72 33.75 -11.53
C ARG A 164 8.37 33.01 -11.60
N PHE A 165 8.35 31.79 -12.14
CA PHE A 165 7.16 30.96 -12.22
C PHE A 165 6.63 30.56 -10.84
N LEU A 166 7.49 30.04 -9.96
CA LEU A 166 7.11 29.64 -8.60
C LEU A 166 6.64 30.83 -7.76
N GLY A 167 7.31 31.97 -7.85
CA GLY A 167 6.86 33.20 -7.22
C GLY A 167 5.49 33.65 -7.73
N ALA A 168 5.24 33.54 -9.04
CA ALA A 168 3.93 33.85 -9.60
C ALA A 168 2.84 32.90 -9.10
N LEU A 169 3.16 31.63 -8.91
CA LEU A 169 2.24 30.67 -8.27
C LEU A 169 1.97 31.03 -6.81
N ALA A 170 3.01 31.38 -6.05
CA ALA A 170 2.88 31.79 -4.66
C ALA A 170 2.03 33.05 -4.50
N GLN A 171 2.24 34.04 -5.37
CA GLN A 171 1.57 35.34 -5.27
C GLN A 171 0.13 35.33 -5.82
N PHE A 172 -0.12 34.61 -6.91
CA PHE A 172 -1.39 34.71 -7.64
C PHE A 172 -2.20 33.42 -7.69
N GLY A 173 -1.65 32.32 -7.16
CA GLY A 173 -2.28 31.00 -7.14
C GLY A 173 -2.41 30.35 -8.52
N LEU A 174 -3.24 29.30 -8.59
CA LEU A 174 -3.54 28.59 -9.84
C LEU A 174 -4.67 29.23 -10.67
N GLN A 175 -5.39 30.19 -10.09
CA GLN A 175 -6.59 30.76 -10.71
C GLN A 175 -6.27 31.93 -11.65
N GLY A 176 -6.79 31.83 -12.88
CA GLY A 176 -6.59 32.82 -13.94
C GLY A 176 -5.29 32.60 -14.73
N LYS A 177 -4.60 33.70 -15.07
CA LYS A 177 -3.31 33.68 -15.80
C LYS A 177 -2.24 34.36 -14.93
N PRO A 178 -1.60 33.66 -13.97
CA PRO A 178 -0.66 34.24 -13.00
C PRO A 178 0.43 35.09 -13.64
N LEU A 179 1.11 34.57 -14.67
CA LEU A 179 2.13 35.33 -15.40
C LEU A 179 1.58 36.56 -16.14
N LYS A 180 0.33 36.53 -16.62
CA LYS A 180 -0.31 37.71 -17.25
C LYS A 180 -0.64 38.77 -16.20
N LYS A 181 -1.06 38.37 -14.99
CA LYS A 181 -1.28 39.28 -13.85
C LYS A 181 0.05 39.90 -13.41
N ALA A 182 1.10 39.09 -13.31
CA ALA A 182 2.46 39.53 -13.01
C ALA A 182 2.97 40.60 -14.00
N THR A 183 2.71 40.40 -15.30
CA THR A 183 3.20 41.30 -16.36
C THR A 183 2.46 42.64 -16.42
N ARG A 184 1.26 42.75 -15.82
CA ARG A 184 0.47 44.00 -15.81
C ARG A 184 0.94 45.01 -14.75
N GLN A 185 1.76 44.58 -13.81
CA GLN A 185 2.24 45.41 -12.71
C GLN A 185 3.69 45.81 -12.99
N THR A 186 3.96 47.11 -13.06
CA THR A 186 4.90 47.64 -14.05
C THR A 186 6.38 47.73 -13.65
N GLU A 187 6.78 47.71 -12.37
CA GLU A 187 8.22 47.82 -12.04
C GLU A 187 8.73 46.93 -10.89
N ASN A 188 7.96 46.69 -9.81
CA ASN A 188 8.47 45.94 -8.64
C ASN A 188 8.07 44.46 -8.58
N VAL A 189 7.29 43.99 -9.55
CA VAL A 189 6.74 42.64 -9.48
C VAL A 189 7.75 41.58 -9.87
N GLU A 190 8.66 41.88 -10.80
CA GLU A 190 9.73 40.92 -11.09
C GLU A 190 10.60 40.65 -9.86
N HIS A 191 11.01 41.71 -9.15
CA HIS A 191 11.76 41.59 -7.90
C HIS A 191 11.02 40.72 -6.88
N LEU A 192 9.75 41.03 -6.60
CA LEU A 192 8.93 40.31 -5.62
C LEU A 192 8.77 38.84 -5.98
N LEU A 193 8.44 38.53 -7.24
CA LEU A 193 8.21 37.15 -7.67
C LEU A 193 9.48 36.32 -7.67
N VAL A 194 10.58 36.86 -8.19
CA VAL A 194 11.83 36.11 -8.27
C VAL A 194 12.42 35.89 -6.88
N THR A 195 12.32 36.86 -5.98
CA THR A 195 12.75 36.71 -4.58
C THR A 195 11.93 35.62 -3.87
N ALA A 196 10.60 35.69 -3.94
CA ALA A 196 9.73 34.67 -3.36
C ALA A 196 9.98 33.27 -3.97
N GLY A 197 10.20 33.20 -5.28
CA GLY A 197 10.54 31.98 -5.98
C GLY A 197 11.89 31.39 -5.60
N ALA A 198 12.90 32.24 -5.35
CA ALA A 198 14.23 31.80 -4.95
C ALA A 198 14.20 31.09 -3.59
N SER A 199 13.47 31.65 -2.62
CA SER A 199 13.27 31.02 -1.32
C SER A 199 12.59 29.65 -1.44
N LEU A 200 11.66 29.49 -2.40
CA LEU A 200 10.99 28.21 -2.67
C LEU A 200 11.93 27.18 -3.28
N ILE A 201 12.75 27.55 -4.26
CA ILE A 201 13.71 26.61 -4.88
C ILE A 201 14.78 26.17 -3.87
N ALA A 202 15.22 27.08 -3.01
CA ALA A 202 16.19 26.78 -1.96
C ALA A 202 15.66 25.76 -0.93
N ASN A 203 14.34 25.70 -0.73
CA ASN A 203 13.72 24.82 0.27
C ASN A 203 12.57 23.96 -0.31
N GLN A 204 12.84 22.67 -0.49
CA GLN A 204 11.84 21.73 -0.99
C GLN A 204 10.60 21.62 -0.09
N SER A 205 10.73 21.77 1.24
CA SER A 205 9.56 21.72 2.15
C SER A 205 8.65 22.92 1.91
N ALA A 206 9.22 24.12 1.72
CA ALA A 206 8.46 25.32 1.39
C ALA A 206 7.70 25.19 0.05
N CYS A 207 8.29 24.50 -0.93
CA CYS A 207 7.59 24.14 -2.16
C CYS A 207 6.39 23.20 -1.91
N ILE A 208 6.54 22.21 -1.04
CA ILE A 208 5.46 21.28 -0.67
C ILE A 208 4.34 22.02 0.05
N GLU A 209 4.65 22.91 0.99
CA GLU A 209 3.68 23.76 1.69
C GLU A 209 2.95 24.71 0.74
N LEU A 210 3.65 25.28 -0.24
CA LEU A 210 3.02 26.05 -1.30
C LEU A 210 2.02 25.18 -2.06
N LEU A 211 2.40 23.97 -2.46
CA LEU A 211 1.50 23.06 -3.15
C LEU A 211 0.30 22.70 -2.28
N ASP A 212 0.46 22.49 -0.98
CA ASP A 212 -0.66 22.26 -0.05
C ASP A 212 -1.64 23.44 -0.01
N ARG A 213 -1.14 24.68 0.06
CA ARG A 213 -1.98 25.89 -0.02
C ARG A 213 -2.70 26.03 -1.35
N LEU A 214 -2.13 25.51 -2.44
CA LEU A 214 -2.71 25.58 -3.78
C LEU A 214 -3.72 24.46 -4.07
N ARG A 215 -3.92 23.49 -3.16
CA ARG A 215 -4.87 22.40 -3.36
C ARG A 215 -6.29 22.94 -3.52
N ALA A 216 -6.96 22.52 -4.59
CA ALA A 216 -8.39 22.78 -4.75
C ALA A 216 -9.21 22.00 -3.69
N PRO A 217 -10.32 22.59 -3.19
CA PRO A 217 -11.24 21.91 -2.27
C PRO A 217 -11.74 20.58 -2.87
N GLN A 218 -11.88 19.55 -2.03
CA GLN A 218 -12.36 18.24 -2.46
C GLN A 218 -13.89 18.18 -2.43
N ALA A 219 -14.49 17.70 -3.51
CA ALA A 219 -15.94 17.61 -3.66
C ALA A 219 -16.57 16.35 -3.02
N GLY A 220 -15.87 15.62 -2.15
CA GLY A 220 -16.43 14.46 -1.46
C GLY A 220 -15.43 13.69 -0.58
N VAL A 221 -15.94 13.07 0.49
CA VAL A 221 -15.16 12.47 1.59
C VAL A 221 -14.47 11.14 1.21
N ASN A 222 -15.00 10.39 0.24
CA ASN A 222 -14.57 9.00 -0.05
C ASN A 222 -13.88 8.80 -1.42
N ASN A 223 -13.36 9.84 -2.04
CA ASN A 223 -12.73 9.74 -3.37
C ASN A 223 -11.31 10.28 -3.36
N VAL A 224 -10.33 9.48 -3.83
CA VAL A 224 -8.97 9.97 -4.04
C VAL A 224 -8.94 10.83 -5.31
N PRO A 225 -8.58 12.12 -5.22
CA PRO A 225 -8.55 13.00 -6.37
C PRO A 225 -7.35 12.71 -7.27
N LEU A 226 -7.49 13.02 -8.56
CA LEU A 226 -6.35 13.07 -9.47
C LEU A 226 -5.53 14.33 -9.22
N LEU A 227 -4.23 14.31 -9.52
CA LEU A 227 -3.38 15.52 -9.46
C LEU A 227 -3.99 16.68 -10.28
N SER A 228 -4.58 16.38 -11.44
CA SER A 228 -5.23 17.39 -12.28
C SER A 228 -6.51 18.00 -11.68
N GLN A 229 -7.11 17.33 -10.70
CA GLN A 229 -8.26 17.83 -9.94
C GLN A 229 -7.81 18.63 -8.72
N VAL A 230 -6.75 18.19 -8.05
CA VAL A 230 -6.13 18.91 -6.93
C VAL A 230 -5.47 20.21 -7.40
N PHE A 231 -4.81 20.17 -8.57
CA PHE A 231 -4.14 21.31 -9.18
C PHE A 231 -4.67 21.56 -10.60
N PRO A 232 -5.88 22.14 -10.72
CA PRO A 232 -6.44 22.49 -12.03
C PRO A 232 -5.46 23.39 -12.80
N ARG A 233 -5.29 23.11 -14.09
CA ARG A 233 -4.47 23.89 -15.04
C ARG A 233 -2.95 23.90 -14.80
N LEU A 234 -2.44 23.45 -13.64
CA LEU A 234 -1.00 23.45 -13.34
C LEU A 234 -0.19 22.75 -14.44
N LEU A 235 -0.55 21.51 -14.81
CA LEU A 235 0.16 20.75 -15.84
C LEU A 235 0.13 21.43 -17.22
N THR A 236 -0.95 22.14 -17.52
CA THR A 236 -1.07 22.93 -18.75
C THR A 236 -0.15 24.14 -18.71
N MET A 237 -0.04 24.81 -17.54
CA MET A 237 0.89 25.92 -17.34
C MET A 237 2.33 25.43 -17.48
N LEU A 238 2.72 24.35 -16.81
CA LEU A 238 4.05 23.75 -16.92
C LEU A 238 4.42 23.45 -18.37
N ARG A 239 3.48 22.96 -19.18
CA ARG A 239 3.73 22.67 -20.60
C ARG A 239 3.89 23.93 -21.45
N LYS A 240 3.12 24.99 -21.15
CA LYS A 240 3.07 26.21 -21.98
C LYS A 240 4.08 27.28 -21.58
N GLN A 241 4.56 27.26 -20.33
CA GLN A 241 5.31 28.37 -19.74
C GLN A 241 6.75 28.01 -19.36
N LEU A 242 7.07 26.72 -19.24
CA LEU A 242 8.40 26.25 -18.87
C LEU A 242 9.02 25.42 -19.99
N HIS A 243 10.34 25.54 -20.13
CA HIS A 243 11.17 24.72 -21.01
C HIS A 243 11.34 23.31 -20.43
N GLU A 244 11.96 22.41 -21.20
CA GLU A 244 12.00 20.99 -20.86
C GLU A 244 12.66 20.70 -19.51
N ALA A 245 13.78 21.35 -19.20
CA ALA A 245 14.53 21.10 -17.96
C ALA A 245 13.79 21.64 -16.72
N GLU A 246 13.32 22.88 -16.78
CA GLU A 246 12.47 23.50 -15.74
C GLU A 246 11.19 22.68 -15.48
N ARG A 247 10.54 22.22 -16.56
CA ARG A 247 9.35 21.38 -16.48
C ARG A 247 9.66 20.04 -15.86
N ARG A 248 10.82 19.43 -16.18
CA ARG A 248 11.26 18.17 -15.57
C ARG A 248 11.44 18.33 -14.07
N TRP A 249 12.11 19.40 -13.63
CA TRP A 249 12.25 19.73 -12.22
C TRP A 249 10.90 19.85 -11.51
N MET A 250 9.95 20.60 -12.09
CA MET A 250 8.59 20.72 -11.51
C MET A 250 7.85 19.39 -11.43
N LEU A 251 8.03 18.49 -12.41
CA LEU A 251 7.41 17.17 -12.37
C LEU A 251 8.03 16.27 -11.29
N ASP A 252 9.33 16.40 -11.04
CA ASP A 252 10.02 15.65 -9.98
C ASP A 252 9.59 16.17 -8.59
N LEU A 253 9.39 17.50 -8.46
CA LEU A 253 8.78 18.10 -7.27
C LEU A 253 7.35 17.58 -7.05
N LEU A 254 6.54 17.45 -8.10
CA LEU A 254 5.18 16.90 -8.00
C LEU A 254 5.18 15.41 -7.62
N ASP A 255 6.15 14.62 -8.11
CA ASP A 255 6.33 13.24 -7.69
C ASP A 255 6.66 13.17 -6.18
N ALA A 256 7.59 14.02 -5.70
CA ALA A 256 7.92 14.12 -4.28
C ALA A 256 6.72 14.58 -3.42
N TYR A 257 5.95 15.55 -3.92
CA TYR A 257 4.74 16.03 -3.28
C TYR A 257 3.71 14.92 -3.09
N VAL A 258 3.45 14.08 -4.11
CA VAL A 258 2.50 12.97 -4.03
C VAL A 258 2.90 11.96 -2.94
N VAL A 259 4.20 11.69 -2.82
CA VAL A 259 4.72 10.82 -1.75
C VAL A 259 4.52 11.46 -0.38
N SER A 260 4.84 12.75 -0.24
CA SER A 260 4.65 13.48 1.02
C SER A 260 3.17 13.55 1.42
N SER A 261 2.29 13.93 0.49
CA SER A 261 0.86 14.11 0.77
C SER A 261 0.17 12.79 1.16
N SER A 262 0.64 11.66 0.63
CA SER A 262 0.15 10.33 1.06
C SER A 262 0.53 10.00 2.50
N ARG A 263 1.67 10.47 3.00
CA ARG A 263 2.09 10.23 4.40
C ARG A 263 1.25 11.06 5.39
N HIS A 264 0.80 12.23 4.97
CA HIS A 264 0.00 13.15 5.79
C HIS A 264 -1.52 12.99 5.60
N GLY A 265 -1.99 11.86 5.06
CA GLY A 265 -3.43 11.56 4.91
C GLY A 265 -4.16 12.29 3.77
N SER A 266 -3.46 13.08 2.96
CA SER A 266 -4.02 13.86 1.83
C SER A 266 -3.60 13.28 0.48
N ALA A 267 -3.79 11.97 0.31
CA ALA A 267 -3.34 11.21 -0.85
C ALA A 267 -3.88 11.77 -2.18
N VAL A 268 -3.05 11.70 -3.23
CA VAL A 268 -3.38 12.16 -4.58
C VAL A 268 -2.96 11.11 -5.59
N LEU A 269 -3.80 10.86 -6.59
CA LEU A 269 -3.49 9.94 -7.69
C LEU A 269 -2.72 10.65 -8.79
N TRP A 270 -1.51 10.16 -9.06
CA TRP A 270 -0.62 10.67 -10.10
C TRP A 270 0.16 9.53 -10.75
N GLU A 271 0.15 9.49 -12.08
CA GLU A 271 0.92 8.54 -12.88
C GLU A 271 1.57 9.29 -14.04
N ARG A 272 2.90 9.42 -14.01
CA ARG A 272 3.67 10.07 -15.08
C ARG A 272 3.93 9.06 -16.22
N LYS A 273 3.37 9.32 -17.41
CA LYS A 273 3.65 8.53 -18.61
C LYS A 273 5.17 8.57 -18.92
N GLY A 274 5.77 7.39 -19.14
CA GLY A 274 7.19 7.24 -19.50
C GLY A 274 8.17 7.15 -18.31
N ALA A 275 7.73 7.37 -17.07
CA ALA A 275 8.61 7.30 -15.90
C ALA A 275 8.87 5.86 -15.38
N ALA A 276 8.18 4.86 -15.94
CA ALA A 276 8.30 3.46 -15.54
C ALA A 276 9.66 2.84 -15.93
N ALA A 277 10.39 3.41 -16.89
CA ALA A 277 11.63 2.82 -17.40
C ALA A 277 12.92 3.29 -16.68
N ARG A 278 12.88 4.38 -15.89
CA ARG A 278 14.09 4.95 -15.24
C ARG A 278 14.12 4.86 -13.71
N ALA A 279 13.03 4.43 -13.07
CA ALA A 279 12.88 4.50 -11.61
C ALA A 279 12.87 3.11 -10.93
N ASP A 280 13.49 2.11 -11.55
CA ASP A 280 13.44 0.72 -11.05
C ASP A 280 14.59 0.35 -10.10
N LYS A 281 15.45 1.31 -9.70
CA LYS A 281 16.56 1.00 -8.77
C LYS A 281 16.58 1.71 -7.42
N GLU A 282 15.94 2.87 -7.20
CA GLU A 282 16.12 3.59 -5.91
C GLU A 282 14.88 4.09 -5.17
N LEU A 283 13.67 4.06 -5.74
CA LEU A 283 12.46 4.53 -5.05
C LEU A 283 11.44 3.41 -4.89
N HIS A 284 11.64 2.60 -3.84
CA HIS A 284 10.71 1.58 -3.33
C HIS A 284 9.31 2.12 -2.92
N GLY A 285 8.99 3.38 -3.22
CA GLY A 285 7.79 4.09 -2.77
C GLY A 285 6.76 4.44 -3.85
N ARG A 286 6.94 4.06 -5.13
CA ARG A 286 5.90 4.33 -6.14
C ARG A 286 4.67 3.43 -5.91
N GLN A 287 3.65 4.02 -5.28
CA GLN A 287 2.31 3.42 -5.09
C GLN A 287 1.62 3.28 -6.46
N LYS A 288 1.91 2.19 -7.17
CA LYS A 288 1.17 1.79 -8.38
C LYS A 288 -0.31 1.61 -8.03
N ALA A 289 -1.22 2.07 -8.91
CA ALA A 289 -2.64 1.75 -8.80
C ALA A 289 -2.81 0.23 -8.79
N ARG A 290 -3.26 -0.33 -7.66
CA ARG A 290 -3.31 -1.77 -7.45
C ARG A 290 -4.67 -2.36 -7.83
N ASN A 291 -4.67 -3.66 -8.14
CA ASN A 291 -5.82 -4.46 -8.55
C ASN A 291 -7.02 -4.28 -7.57
N PRO A 292 -8.28 -4.14 -8.06
CA PRO A 292 -9.50 -4.10 -7.25
C PRO A 292 -9.58 -5.20 -6.17
N ALA A 293 -8.98 -6.37 -6.42
CA ALA A 293 -8.92 -7.46 -5.44
C ALA A 293 -8.24 -7.05 -4.11
N ILE A 294 -7.29 -6.12 -4.15
CA ILE A 294 -6.60 -5.62 -2.95
C ILE A 294 -7.50 -4.69 -2.13
N ALA A 295 -8.38 -3.90 -2.77
CA ALA A 295 -9.37 -3.10 -2.06
C ALA A 295 -10.37 -3.99 -1.29
N ASN A 296 -10.80 -5.09 -1.90
CA ASN A 296 -11.65 -6.07 -1.22
C ASN A 296 -10.93 -6.75 -0.05
N MET A 297 -9.64 -7.08 -0.21
CA MET A 297 -8.82 -7.61 0.89
C MET A 297 -8.63 -6.62 2.04
N LEU A 298 -8.49 -5.32 1.73
CA LEU A 298 -8.37 -4.25 2.75
C LEU A 298 -9.64 -4.10 3.58
N ALA A 299 -10.80 -4.10 2.90
CA ALA A 299 -12.10 -4.04 3.57
C ALA A 299 -12.29 -5.20 4.56
N GLN A 300 -11.80 -6.41 4.23
CA GLN A 300 -11.83 -7.57 5.12
C GLN A 300 -10.93 -7.43 6.36
N THR A 301 -9.96 -6.52 6.34
CA THR A 301 -9.08 -6.22 7.49
C THR A 301 -9.58 -5.05 8.34
N GLY A 302 -10.76 -4.49 8.04
CA GLY A 302 -11.30 -3.31 8.72
C GLY A 302 -10.68 -1.98 8.27
N VAL A 303 -9.77 -2.01 7.28
CA VAL A 303 -9.11 -0.81 6.74
C VAL A 303 -9.92 -0.31 5.54
N THR A 304 -10.63 0.81 5.72
CA THR A 304 -11.32 1.52 4.65
C THR A 304 -10.36 2.45 3.93
N VAL A 305 -10.22 2.26 2.63
CA VAL A 305 -9.36 3.09 1.77
C VAL A 305 -10.25 3.84 0.78
N PRO A 306 -10.06 5.15 0.57
CA PRO A 306 -10.81 5.88 -0.43
C PRO A 306 -10.54 5.28 -1.82
N VAL A 307 -11.61 4.96 -2.56
CA VAL A 307 -11.54 4.31 -3.88
C VAL A 307 -12.15 5.20 -4.94
N ARG A 308 -11.37 5.50 -5.97
CA ARG A 308 -11.84 6.15 -7.19
C ARG A 308 -12.32 5.11 -8.20
N ARG A 309 -13.53 5.25 -8.73
CA ARG A 309 -14.00 4.52 -9.92
C ARG A 309 -13.79 5.36 -11.18
N THR A 310 -13.19 4.74 -12.20
CA THR A 310 -13.05 5.32 -13.54
C THR A 310 -14.34 5.13 -14.34
N ARG A 311 -14.50 5.89 -15.44
CA ARG A 311 -15.66 5.75 -16.36
C ARG A 311 -15.78 4.33 -16.95
N SER A 312 -14.67 3.62 -17.11
CA SER A 312 -14.64 2.24 -17.57
C SER A 312 -14.84 1.20 -16.45
N GLY A 313 -15.29 1.63 -15.26
CA GLY A 313 -15.52 0.76 -14.10
C GLY A 313 -14.27 0.34 -13.31
N ARG A 314 -13.05 0.66 -13.76
CA ARG A 314 -11.82 0.32 -13.02
C ARG A 314 -11.72 1.09 -11.72
N GLN A 315 -11.35 0.41 -10.64
CA GLN A 315 -11.09 1.01 -9.33
C GLN A 315 -9.60 1.36 -9.17
N LYS A 316 -9.32 2.55 -8.62
CA LYS A 316 -7.98 3.02 -8.25
C LYS A 316 -8.01 3.55 -6.82
N PHE A 317 -6.99 3.26 -6.04
CA PHE A 317 -6.87 3.69 -4.65
C PHE A 317 -5.38 3.77 -4.27
N VAL A 318 -5.09 4.42 -3.14
CA VAL A 318 -3.73 4.61 -2.61
C VAL A 318 -3.67 3.99 -1.22
N ILE A 319 -2.63 3.23 -0.93
CA ILE A 319 -2.38 2.62 0.38
C ILE A 319 -0.98 2.92 0.87
N GLY A 320 -0.86 3.18 2.18
CA GLY A 320 0.42 3.41 2.83
C GLY A 320 1.31 2.16 2.82
N HIS A 321 2.61 2.34 3.01
CA HIS A 321 3.55 1.21 3.11
C HIS A 321 3.21 0.28 4.29
N VAL A 322 2.74 0.86 5.40
CA VAL A 322 2.30 0.12 6.60
C VAL A 322 1.11 -0.79 6.26
N ASP A 323 0.09 -0.27 5.58
CA ASP A 323 -1.08 -1.05 5.17
C ASP A 323 -0.69 -2.19 4.22
N VAL A 324 0.27 -1.94 3.32
CA VAL A 324 0.81 -2.99 2.42
C VAL A 324 1.52 -4.09 3.19
N GLN A 325 2.34 -3.73 4.19
CA GLN A 325 3.01 -4.72 5.02
C GLN A 325 2.01 -5.52 5.86
N HIS A 326 1.00 -4.86 6.43
CA HIS A 326 -0.08 -5.51 7.17
C HIS A 326 -0.87 -6.48 6.28
N LEU A 327 -1.22 -6.07 5.05
CA LEU A 327 -1.85 -6.93 4.06
C LEU A 327 -0.98 -8.14 3.72
N ARG A 328 0.33 -7.94 3.48
CA ARG A 328 1.26 -9.05 3.17
C ARG A 328 1.35 -10.03 4.33
N LYS A 329 1.40 -9.55 5.57
CA LYS A 329 1.44 -10.40 6.77
C LYS A 329 0.15 -11.22 6.90
N THR A 330 -1.01 -10.58 6.74
CA THR A 330 -2.32 -11.24 6.76
C THR A 330 -2.50 -12.22 5.60
N GLN A 331 -2.04 -11.89 4.40
CA GLN A 331 -2.12 -12.78 3.24
C GLN A 331 -1.25 -14.03 3.42
N ARG A 332 -0.10 -13.90 4.08
CA ARG A 332 0.78 -15.04 4.40
C ARG A 332 0.15 -16.00 5.41
N SER A 333 -0.69 -15.52 6.33
CA SER A 333 -1.35 -16.38 7.31
C SER A 333 -2.64 -17.05 6.79
N LEU A 334 -3.26 -16.48 5.74
CA LEU A 334 -4.43 -17.07 5.10
C LEU A 334 -4.02 -18.20 4.15
N VAL A 335 -4.28 -19.44 4.52
CA VAL A 335 -3.94 -20.63 3.73
C VAL A 335 -5.18 -21.35 3.18
N PRO A 336 -5.08 -22.10 2.07
CA PRO A 336 -6.19 -22.92 1.58
C PRO A 336 -6.58 -24.00 2.60
N LEU A 337 -7.85 -24.41 2.58
CA LEU A 337 -8.40 -25.40 3.51
C LEU A 337 -7.56 -26.68 3.65
N LYS A 338 -7.05 -27.25 2.54
CA LYS A 338 -6.18 -28.43 2.56
C LYS A 338 -4.86 -28.19 3.30
N THR A 339 -4.31 -26.99 3.17
CA THR A 339 -3.05 -26.61 3.84
C THR A 339 -3.30 -26.43 5.33
N ALA A 340 -4.42 -25.78 5.71
CA ALA A 340 -4.81 -25.63 7.10
C ALA A 340 -5.06 -26.99 7.79
N ALA A 341 -5.69 -27.93 7.07
CA ALA A 341 -5.92 -29.29 7.55
C ALA A 341 -4.60 -30.03 7.83
N ARG A 342 -3.63 -29.94 6.90
CA ARG A 342 -2.29 -30.52 7.09
C ARG A 342 -1.54 -29.86 8.25
N TYR A 343 -1.63 -28.53 8.33
CA TYR A 343 -1.01 -27.74 9.39
C TYR A 343 -1.53 -28.11 10.78
N ALA A 344 -2.85 -28.20 10.93
CA ALA A 344 -3.51 -28.53 12.19
C ALA A 344 -3.49 -30.03 12.53
N GLY A 345 -3.11 -30.90 11.59
CA GLY A 345 -3.13 -32.36 11.80
C GLY A 345 -4.53 -32.99 11.84
N MET A 346 -5.54 -32.39 11.21
CA MET A 346 -6.93 -32.88 11.21
C MET A 346 -7.57 -32.88 9.81
N SER A 347 -8.75 -33.46 9.65
CA SER A 347 -9.43 -33.52 8.35
C SER A 347 -9.95 -32.15 7.89
N THR A 348 -10.06 -31.95 6.57
CA THR A 348 -10.62 -30.71 5.98
C THR A 348 -12.05 -30.43 6.44
N ARG A 349 -12.87 -31.47 6.65
CA ARG A 349 -14.23 -31.35 7.17
C ARG A 349 -14.25 -30.82 8.60
N ARG A 350 -13.27 -31.22 9.43
CA ARG A 350 -13.16 -30.76 10.81
C ARG A 350 -12.75 -29.29 10.89
N ILE A 351 -11.78 -28.87 10.06
CA ILE A 351 -11.44 -27.44 9.90
C ILE A 351 -12.67 -26.62 9.48
N GLN A 352 -13.47 -27.11 8.53
CA GLN A 352 -14.72 -26.42 8.15
C GLN A 352 -15.72 -26.33 9.31
N ALA A 353 -15.88 -27.40 10.10
CA ALA A 353 -16.77 -27.41 11.24
C ALA A 353 -16.32 -26.40 12.32
N LEU A 354 -15.02 -26.35 12.62
CA LEU A 354 -14.44 -25.40 13.58
C LEU A 354 -14.57 -23.94 13.10
N ALA A 355 -14.36 -23.70 11.80
CA ALA A 355 -14.54 -22.36 11.21
C ALA A 355 -16.00 -21.93 11.26
N LYS A 356 -16.94 -22.83 10.96
CA LYS A 356 -18.39 -22.57 11.03
C LYS A 356 -18.83 -22.28 12.47
N ALA A 357 -18.22 -22.93 13.45
CA ALA A 357 -18.49 -22.71 14.87
C ALA A 357 -17.78 -21.46 15.45
N GLY A 358 -17.00 -20.73 14.64
CA GLY A 358 -16.28 -19.52 15.07
C GLY A 358 -15.03 -19.78 15.92
N LEU A 359 -14.60 -21.04 16.08
CA LEU A 359 -13.42 -21.40 16.86
C LEU A 359 -12.10 -21.10 16.14
N ILE A 360 -12.13 -21.05 14.81
CA ILE A 360 -11.02 -20.59 13.98
C ILE A 360 -11.53 -19.57 12.96
N ALA A 361 -10.71 -18.59 12.64
CA ALA A 361 -11.05 -17.52 11.73
C ALA A 361 -10.91 -17.97 10.27
N SER A 362 -11.88 -17.58 9.43
CA SER A 362 -11.88 -17.84 8.00
C SER A 362 -12.21 -16.59 7.20
N ALA A 363 -11.61 -16.46 6.01
CA ALA A 363 -11.88 -15.41 5.05
C ALA A 363 -12.26 -16.07 3.71
N GLY A 364 -13.56 -16.18 3.45
CA GLY A 364 -14.09 -16.94 2.32
C GLY A 364 -13.70 -18.42 2.41
N THR A 365 -12.89 -18.90 1.47
CA THR A 365 -12.44 -20.30 1.39
C THR A 365 -11.07 -20.56 2.06
N ARG A 366 -10.47 -19.53 2.66
CA ARG A 366 -9.15 -19.60 3.30
C ARG A 366 -9.27 -19.53 4.82
N ILE A 367 -8.34 -20.17 5.50
CA ILE A 367 -8.26 -20.26 6.97
C ILE A 367 -7.06 -19.47 7.46
N ASP A 368 -7.22 -18.71 8.53
CA ASP A 368 -6.12 -17.97 9.16
C ASP A 368 -5.34 -18.89 10.12
N THR A 369 -4.09 -19.24 9.78
CA THR A 369 -3.27 -20.14 10.60
C THR A 369 -3.06 -19.61 12.02
N ARG A 370 -3.03 -18.29 12.22
CA ARG A 370 -2.89 -17.68 13.56
C ARG A 370 -4.04 -18.00 14.50
N SER A 371 -5.23 -18.24 13.94
CA SER A 371 -6.39 -18.66 14.73
C SER A 371 -6.33 -20.15 15.09
N VAL A 372 -5.72 -20.96 14.23
CA VAL A 372 -5.42 -22.37 14.52
C VAL A 372 -4.35 -22.46 15.61
N ASP A 373 -3.30 -21.64 15.55
CA ASP A 373 -2.27 -21.57 16.58
C ASP A 373 -2.84 -21.15 17.94
N ARG A 374 -3.73 -20.16 17.96
CA ARG A 374 -4.44 -19.77 19.19
C ARG A 374 -5.30 -20.88 19.77
N LEU A 375 -6.02 -21.62 18.91
CA LEU A 375 -6.81 -22.77 19.34
C LEU A 375 -5.92 -23.83 20.00
N LEU A 376 -4.82 -24.22 19.34
CA LEU A 376 -3.88 -25.22 19.86
C LEU A 376 -3.17 -24.72 21.13
N GLY A 377 -2.73 -23.47 21.15
CA GLY A 377 -2.12 -22.86 22.33
C GLY A 377 -3.08 -22.75 23.51
N GLY A 378 -4.36 -22.50 23.27
CA GLY A 378 -5.40 -22.50 24.30
C GLY A 378 -5.59 -23.87 24.96
N ILE A 379 -5.52 -24.95 24.18
CA ILE A 379 -5.56 -26.32 24.71
C ILE A 379 -4.34 -26.57 25.60
N VAL A 380 -3.14 -26.18 25.15
CA VAL A 380 -1.88 -26.38 25.89
C VAL A 380 -1.87 -25.58 27.19
N ALA A 381 -2.38 -24.36 27.18
CA ALA A 381 -2.51 -23.54 28.39
C ALA A 381 -3.44 -24.18 29.43
N ALA A 382 -4.50 -24.88 28.99
CA ALA A 382 -5.38 -25.65 29.87
C ALA A 382 -4.68 -26.89 30.46
N CYS A 383 -3.71 -27.49 29.76
CA CYS A 383 -2.92 -28.63 30.27
C CYS A 383 -2.07 -28.29 31.51
N ALA A 384 -1.60 -27.04 31.64
CA ALA A 384 -0.68 -26.63 32.70
C ALA A 384 -1.29 -26.68 34.12
N GLN A 385 -2.56 -27.04 34.26
CA GLN A 385 -3.31 -27.00 35.51
C GLN A 385 -3.46 -28.36 36.21
N ASP A 386 -3.17 -29.51 35.55
CA ASP A 386 -3.43 -30.82 36.15
C ASP A 386 -2.45 -31.92 35.68
N THR A 387 -1.52 -32.32 36.55
CA THR A 387 -0.52 -33.39 36.32
C THR A 387 -0.91 -34.68 37.04
N ARG A 388 -2.01 -35.31 36.64
CA ARG A 388 -2.33 -36.69 37.06
C ARG A 388 -2.04 -37.66 35.92
N ALA A 389 -1.46 -38.81 36.26
CA ALA A 389 -1.25 -39.89 35.30
C ALA A 389 -2.59 -40.38 34.74
N PHE A 390 -2.68 -40.52 33.41
CA PHE A 390 -3.87 -41.08 32.76
C PHE A 390 -3.83 -42.61 32.80
N GLU A 391 -4.92 -43.24 33.24
CA GLU A 391 -5.06 -44.70 33.26
C GLU A 391 -5.15 -45.31 31.84
N ASP A 392 -5.80 -44.61 30.90
CA ASP A 392 -5.93 -45.02 29.49
C ASP A 392 -5.70 -43.82 28.55
N PRO A 393 -4.43 -43.46 28.28
CA PRO A 393 -4.10 -42.31 27.45
C PRO A 393 -4.39 -42.58 25.97
N VAL A 394 -5.02 -41.60 25.31
CA VAL A 394 -5.19 -41.57 23.85
C VAL A 394 -4.73 -40.22 23.31
N ASN A 395 -3.97 -40.22 22.20
CA ASN A 395 -3.62 -38.96 21.55
C ASN A 395 -4.86 -38.31 20.92
N VAL A 396 -4.93 -36.98 20.94
CA VAL A 396 -6.10 -36.22 20.48
C VAL A 396 -6.35 -36.46 18.99
N ALA A 397 -5.31 -36.64 18.16
CA ALA A 397 -5.49 -36.96 16.75
C ALA A 397 -6.26 -38.27 16.51
N ASP A 398 -6.00 -39.31 17.30
CA ASP A 398 -6.68 -40.60 17.24
C ASP A 398 -8.02 -40.57 17.94
N ALA A 399 -8.17 -39.80 19.02
CA ALA A 399 -9.47 -39.49 19.60
C ALA A 399 -10.41 -38.86 18.58
N LEU A 400 -9.91 -37.89 17.80
CA LEU A 400 -10.65 -37.27 16.70
C LEU A 400 -10.97 -38.24 15.56
N ARG A 401 -10.26 -39.36 15.41
CA ARG A 401 -10.54 -40.36 14.38
C ARG A 401 -11.50 -41.44 14.84
N LEU A 402 -11.38 -41.85 16.10
CA LEU A 402 -12.04 -43.04 16.65
C LEU A 402 -13.29 -42.71 17.46
N TYR A 403 -13.28 -41.60 18.21
CA TYR A 403 -14.30 -41.32 19.23
C TYR A 403 -15.10 -40.04 18.96
N VAL A 404 -14.53 -39.01 18.33
CA VAL A 404 -15.18 -37.70 18.16
C VAL A 404 -15.81 -37.55 16.76
N PRO A 405 -17.15 -37.56 16.60
CA PRO A 405 -17.81 -37.22 15.34
C PRO A 405 -17.44 -35.83 14.82
N ILE A 406 -17.71 -35.55 13.55
CA ILE A 406 -17.40 -34.24 12.96
C ILE A 406 -18.31 -33.16 13.58
N GLU A 407 -19.54 -33.53 13.89
CA GLU A 407 -20.59 -32.68 14.44
C GLU A 407 -20.26 -32.25 15.88
N ALA A 408 -19.62 -33.14 16.66
CA ALA A 408 -19.19 -32.89 18.03
C ALA A 408 -17.85 -32.13 18.13
N SER A 409 -17.20 -31.81 17.01
CA SER A 409 -15.86 -31.19 17.00
C SER A 409 -15.82 -29.89 17.82
N ALA A 410 -16.79 -29.00 17.60
CA ALA A 410 -16.75 -27.68 18.24
C ALA A 410 -16.88 -27.81 19.76
N THR A 411 -17.83 -28.62 20.23
CA THR A 411 -18.03 -28.90 21.65
C THR A 411 -16.81 -29.55 22.28
N PHE A 412 -16.22 -30.54 21.60
CA PHE A 412 -15.02 -31.21 22.08
C PHE A 412 -13.83 -30.26 22.21
N PHE A 413 -13.56 -29.42 21.20
CA PHE A 413 -12.47 -28.43 21.26
C PHE A 413 -12.70 -27.36 22.33
N ASN A 414 -13.95 -26.93 22.56
CA ASN A 414 -14.29 -26.06 23.69
C ASN A 414 -14.04 -26.75 25.04
N GLY A 415 -14.39 -28.04 25.16
CA GLY A 415 -14.12 -28.84 26.35
C GLY A 415 -12.63 -28.95 26.66
N LEU A 416 -11.80 -29.11 25.62
CA LEU A 416 -10.33 -29.10 25.77
C LEU A 416 -9.80 -27.73 26.24
N MET A 417 -10.29 -26.62 25.67
CA MET A 417 -9.84 -25.27 26.05
C MET A 417 -10.28 -24.86 27.47
N ASN A 418 -11.44 -25.34 27.92
CA ASN A 418 -12.00 -24.99 29.22
C ASN A 418 -11.62 -25.99 30.32
N GLY A 419 -10.77 -26.98 30.02
CA GLY A 419 -10.31 -27.99 31.00
C GLY A 419 -11.35 -29.07 31.34
N ALA A 420 -12.48 -29.15 30.63
CA ALA A 420 -13.50 -30.18 30.84
C ALA A 420 -13.04 -31.57 30.37
N VAL A 421 -12.07 -31.63 29.46
CA VAL A 421 -11.33 -32.84 29.10
C VAL A 421 -9.87 -32.59 29.46
N ARG A 422 -9.34 -33.38 30.40
CA ARG A 422 -7.96 -33.23 30.83
C ARG A 422 -7.02 -33.68 29.75
N VAL A 423 -5.94 -32.94 29.61
CA VAL A 423 -4.95 -33.12 28.56
C VAL A 423 -3.53 -32.99 29.11
N ALA A 424 -2.63 -33.84 28.64
CA ALA A 424 -1.20 -33.76 28.89
C ALA A 424 -0.46 -33.59 27.57
N VAL A 425 0.66 -32.87 27.61
CA VAL A 425 1.52 -32.63 26.45
C VAL A 425 2.90 -33.19 26.76
N GLU A 426 3.51 -33.85 25.78
CA GLU A 426 4.90 -34.30 25.89
C GLU A 426 5.85 -33.07 25.96
N PRO A 427 6.81 -33.02 26.91
CA PRO A 427 7.72 -31.87 27.04
C PRO A 427 8.55 -31.64 25.77
N ASP A 428 8.97 -30.40 25.54
CA ASP A 428 9.96 -29.97 24.52
C ASP A 428 9.56 -30.09 23.03
N ARG A 429 8.27 -30.22 22.70
CA ARG A 429 7.79 -30.18 21.31
C ARG A 429 6.76 -29.09 21.06
N VAL A 430 6.79 -28.53 19.84
CA VAL A 430 5.71 -27.67 19.33
C VAL A 430 4.46 -28.54 19.24
N PRO A 431 3.40 -28.24 20.01
CA PRO A 431 2.31 -29.18 20.22
C PRO A 431 1.47 -29.31 18.96
N ALA A 432 1.60 -30.44 18.26
CA ALA A 432 0.60 -30.88 17.30
C ALA A 432 -0.42 -31.77 18.01
N LEU A 433 -1.61 -31.95 17.43
CA LEU A 433 -2.68 -32.79 18.03
C LEU A 433 -2.26 -34.24 18.33
N ARG A 434 -1.17 -34.72 17.71
CA ARG A 434 -0.61 -36.05 17.95
C ARG A 434 0.20 -36.14 19.25
N ASP A 435 0.70 -35.00 19.73
CA ASP A 435 1.56 -34.85 20.91
C ASP A 435 0.76 -34.42 22.15
N ILE A 436 -0.57 -34.29 22.00
CA ILE A 436 -1.53 -33.99 23.07
C ILE A 436 -2.27 -35.29 23.39
N PHE A 437 -2.26 -35.69 24.65
CA PHE A 437 -2.91 -36.90 25.17
C PHE A 437 -4.07 -36.53 26.08
N ALA A 438 -5.16 -37.28 26.01
CA ALA A 438 -6.30 -37.18 26.92
C ALA A 438 -6.66 -38.57 27.46
N ASN A 439 -7.36 -38.64 28.59
CA ASN A 439 -7.92 -39.91 29.06
C ASN A 439 -9.08 -40.34 28.15
N ARG A 440 -9.07 -41.57 27.64
CA ARG A 440 -10.12 -42.11 26.76
C ARG A 440 -11.51 -42.01 27.40
N GLY A 441 -11.64 -42.28 28.69
CA GLY A 441 -12.92 -42.22 29.40
C GLY A 441 -13.55 -40.82 29.34
N GLU A 442 -12.73 -39.78 29.51
CA GLU A 442 -13.16 -38.38 29.45
C GLU A 442 -13.46 -37.92 28.03
N VAL A 443 -12.68 -38.38 27.05
CA VAL A 443 -12.97 -38.12 25.63
C VAL A 443 -14.35 -38.69 25.27
N VAL A 444 -14.63 -39.93 25.65
CA VAL A 444 -15.92 -40.56 25.38
C VAL A 444 -17.05 -39.84 26.13
N ALA A 445 -16.84 -39.46 27.39
CA ALA A 445 -17.81 -38.72 28.19
C ALA A 445 -18.11 -37.32 27.63
N ALA A 446 -17.09 -36.56 27.21
CA ALA A 446 -17.25 -35.22 26.63
C ALA A 446 -17.90 -35.23 25.25
N VAL A 447 -17.86 -36.37 24.56
CA VAL A 447 -18.52 -36.60 23.27
C VAL A 447 -19.91 -37.23 23.44
N LYS A 448 -20.34 -37.57 24.67
CA LYS A 448 -21.76 -37.83 24.97
C LYS A 448 -22.57 -36.54 24.83
N VAL A 449 -22.69 -36.08 23.59
CA VAL A 449 -23.91 -35.46 23.12
C VAL A 449 -25.01 -36.46 23.46
N PRO A 450 -26.10 -36.06 24.13
CA PRO A 450 -27.31 -36.87 24.16
C PRO A 450 -27.70 -37.12 22.70
N LEU A 451 -27.26 -38.25 22.15
CA LEU A 451 -27.71 -38.72 20.86
C LEU A 451 -29.17 -39.07 21.10
N GLU A 452 -30.07 -38.27 20.53
CA GLU A 452 -31.49 -38.56 20.55
C GLU A 452 -31.69 -40.02 20.11
N SER A 453 -32.36 -40.80 20.96
CA SER A 453 -32.85 -42.12 20.62
C SER A 453 -33.56 -42.03 19.26
N GLY A 454 -33.03 -42.69 18.22
CA GLY A 454 -33.51 -42.58 16.84
C GLY A 454 -32.47 -42.21 15.78
N SER A 455 -31.22 -41.91 16.17
CA SER A 455 -30.13 -41.67 15.20
C SER A 455 -29.71 -42.95 14.47
N GLN A 456 -29.79 -42.93 13.13
CA GLN A 456 -29.42 -44.06 12.27
C GLN A 456 -27.94 -44.01 11.88
N ILE A 457 -27.19 -45.08 12.16
CA ILE A 457 -25.76 -45.22 11.81
C ILE A 457 -25.53 -46.34 10.79
N SER A 458 -24.45 -46.22 10.01
CA SER A 458 -24.05 -47.28 9.08
C SER A 458 -23.56 -48.53 9.82
N ILE A 459 -23.65 -49.71 9.20
CA ILE A 459 -23.16 -50.98 9.78
C ILE A 459 -21.68 -50.89 10.17
N VAL A 460 -20.86 -50.22 9.35
CA VAL A 460 -19.43 -50.03 9.62
C VAL A 460 -19.20 -49.19 10.88
N GLU A 461 -20.02 -48.17 11.07
CA GLU A 461 -19.95 -47.31 12.25
C GLU A 461 -20.46 -48.05 13.51
N ALA A 462 -21.52 -48.86 13.37
CA ALA A 462 -22.00 -49.71 14.45
C ALA A 462 -20.92 -50.73 14.89
N ALA A 463 -20.22 -51.37 13.95
CA ALA A 463 -19.11 -52.27 14.24
C ALA A 463 -17.99 -51.57 15.02
N ARG A 464 -17.63 -50.33 14.61
CA ARG A 464 -16.62 -49.53 15.30
C ARG A 464 -17.04 -49.20 16.73
N ARG A 465 -18.31 -48.80 16.95
CA ARG A 465 -18.83 -48.46 18.27
C ARG A 465 -18.90 -49.67 19.20
N LEU A 466 -19.21 -50.85 18.67
CA LEU A 466 -19.25 -52.11 19.42
C LEU A 466 -17.84 -52.70 19.65
N GLY A 467 -16.80 -52.16 19.01
CA GLY A 467 -15.43 -52.65 19.12
C GLY A 467 -15.19 -54.00 18.43
N VAL A 468 -15.97 -54.32 17.39
CA VAL A 468 -15.89 -55.61 16.67
C VAL A 468 -15.46 -55.44 15.22
N LYS A 469 -14.96 -56.52 14.61
CA LYS A 469 -14.68 -56.55 13.16
C LYS A 469 -15.99 -56.42 12.37
N GLN A 470 -15.93 -55.77 11.20
CA GLN A 470 -17.13 -55.55 10.37
C GLN A 470 -17.85 -56.87 10.04
N GLU A 471 -17.12 -57.94 9.76
CA GLU A 471 -17.68 -59.26 9.49
C GLU A 471 -18.48 -59.82 10.67
N VAL A 472 -18.06 -59.54 11.90
CA VAL A 472 -18.79 -59.92 13.13
C VAL A 472 -20.09 -59.13 13.22
N MET A 473 -20.05 -57.83 12.91
CA MET A 473 -21.26 -56.99 12.92
C MET A 473 -22.28 -57.45 11.88
N TYR A 474 -21.83 -57.80 10.66
CA TYR A 474 -22.72 -58.36 9.64
C TYR A 474 -23.32 -59.70 10.08
N HIS A 475 -22.53 -60.55 10.76
CA HIS A 475 -23.02 -61.80 11.33
C HIS A 475 -24.14 -61.55 12.34
N LEU A 476 -23.91 -60.69 13.34
CA LEU A 476 -24.89 -60.31 14.36
C LEU A 476 -26.20 -59.78 13.78
N ILE A 477 -26.12 -59.05 12.67
CA ILE A 477 -27.30 -58.56 11.95
C ILE A 477 -28.03 -59.70 11.24
N ASN A 478 -27.29 -60.59 10.56
CA ASN A 478 -27.86 -61.69 9.79
C ASN A 478 -28.57 -62.72 10.68
N ILE A 479 -28.04 -62.99 11.88
CA ILE A 479 -28.67 -63.88 12.87
C ILE A 479 -29.76 -63.17 13.70
N GLY A 480 -29.99 -61.88 13.47
CA GLY A 480 -31.07 -61.12 14.09
C GLY A 480 -30.81 -60.58 15.50
N LEU A 481 -29.59 -60.73 16.04
CA LEU A 481 -29.22 -60.17 17.36
C LEU A 481 -29.12 -58.64 17.34
N VAL A 482 -28.80 -58.04 16.19
CA VAL A 482 -28.86 -56.59 15.99
C VAL A 482 -29.83 -56.25 14.87
N ARG A 483 -30.87 -55.47 15.19
CA ARG A 483 -31.88 -55.06 14.22
C ARG A 483 -31.31 -54.04 13.24
N THR A 484 -31.70 -54.16 11.97
CA THR A 484 -31.44 -53.16 10.94
C THR A 484 -32.72 -52.63 10.34
N ARG A 485 -32.68 -51.40 9.84
CA ARG A 485 -33.75 -50.78 9.05
C ARG A 485 -33.18 -50.30 7.72
N VAL A 486 -34.05 -50.13 6.73
CA VAL A 486 -33.67 -49.44 5.49
C VAL A 486 -33.80 -47.94 5.76
N GLY A 487 -32.65 -47.26 5.83
CA GLY A 487 -32.56 -45.83 6.09
C GLY A 487 -31.90 -45.10 4.93
N LYS A 488 -31.99 -43.77 4.93
CA LYS A 488 -31.26 -42.93 3.98
C LYS A 488 -29.91 -42.55 4.57
N LEU A 489 -28.85 -43.23 4.14
CA LEU A 489 -27.50 -42.72 4.36
C LEU A 489 -27.22 -41.67 3.27
N ARG A 490 -27.41 -40.39 3.60
CA ARG A 490 -27.36 -39.24 2.69
C ARG A 490 -28.40 -39.31 1.54
N ARG A 491 -28.04 -39.94 0.41
CA ARG A 491 -28.79 -39.92 -0.85
C ARG A 491 -29.14 -41.32 -1.39
N ARG A 492 -28.69 -42.39 -0.74
CA ARG A 492 -28.96 -43.77 -1.15
C ARG A 492 -29.65 -44.54 -0.04
N PRO A 493 -30.63 -45.41 -0.36
CA PRO A 493 -31.18 -46.35 0.60
C PRO A 493 -30.06 -47.33 0.99
N ALA A 494 -29.86 -47.51 2.30
CA ALA A 494 -28.86 -48.43 2.84
C ALA A 494 -29.39 -49.08 4.12
N ARG A 495 -28.87 -50.26 4.46
CA ARG A 495 -29.12 -50.87 5.77
C ARG A 495 -28.40 -50.05 6.85
N VAL A 496 -29.16 -49.59 7.84
CA VAL A 496 -28.69 -48.80 8.97
C VAL A 496 -29.09 -49.48 10.28
N VAL A 497 -28.32 -49.23 11.32
CA VAL A 497 -28.58 -49.68 12.68
C VAL A 497 -29.03 -48.47 13.49
N ASP A 498 -30.10 -48.61 14.25
CA ASP A 498 -30.51 -47.59 15.21
C ASP A 498 -29.57 -47.63 16.43
N VAL A 499 -29.13 -46.46 16.90
CA VAL A 499 -28.25 -46.39 18.08
C VAL A 499 -28.93 -47.03 19.31
N GLY A 500 -30.26 -46.91 19.45
CA GLY A 500 -31.01 -47.53 20.53
C GLY A 500 -31.05 -49.06 20.43
N ASP A 501 -31.12 -49.62 19.22
CA ASP A 501 -31.06 -51.07 19.02
C ASP A 501 -29.65 -51.62 19.32
N LEU A 502 -28.60 -50.85 18.99
CA LEU A 502 -27.22 -51.21 19.35
C LEU A 502 -27.00 -51.16 20.86
N GLN A 503 -27.61 -50.19 21.54
CA GLN A 503 -27.52 -50.04 22.99
C GLN A 503 -28.22 -51.19 23.72
N LYS A 504 -29.44 -51.56 23.30
CA LYS A 504 -30.15 -52.76 23.81
C LYS A 504 -29.31 -54.02 23.64
N PHE A 505 -28.66 -54.18 22.48
CA PHE A 505 -27.75 -55.30 22.27
C PHE A 505 -26.60 -55.32 23.29
N THR A 506 -25.97 -54.17 23.59
CA THR A 506 -24.89 -54.11 24.60
C THR A 506 -25.37 -54.29 26.04
N GLU A 507 -26.64 -54.01 26.31
CA GLU A 507 -27.27 -54.25 27.62
C GLU A 507 -27.57 -55.75 27.80
N GLU A 508 -28.05 -56.42 26.75
CA GLU A 508 -28.45 -57.83 26.78
C GLU A 508 -27.29 -58.82 26.56
N PHE A 509 -26.28 -58.45 25.78
CA PHE A 509 -25.24 -59.38 25.32
C PHE A 509 -23.83 -58.87 25.58
N LEU A 510 -22.92 -59.82 25.81
CA LEU A 510 -21.52 -59.59 26.13
C LEU A 510 -20.65 -60.61 25.37
N PRO A 511 -19.46 -60.23 24.86
CA PRO A 511 -18.51 -61.19 24.33
C PRO A 511 -18.03 -62.15 25.41
N LEU A 512 -18.03 -63.45 25.13
CA LEU A 512 -17.53 -64.48 26.06
C LEU A 512 -16.09 -64.21 26.51
N ILE A 513 -15.26 -63.70 25.58
CA ILE A 513 -13.85 -63.39 25.88
C ILE A 513 -13.69 -62.33 26.96
N THR A 514 -14.66 -61.42 27.12
CA THR A 514 -14.60 -60.40 28.16
C THR A 514 -14.73 -61.03 29.54
N VAL A 515 -15.65 -61.98 29.72
CA VAL A 515 -15.81 -62.73 30.99
C VAL A 515 -14.67 -63.70 31.21
N ALA A 516 -14.27 -64.44 30.18
CA ALA A 516 -13.19 -65.40 30.26
C ALA A 516 -11.88 -64.75 30.71
N LYS A 517 -11.54 -63.56 30.17
CA LYS A 517 -10.35 -62.80 30.60
C LYS A 517 -10.39 -62.42 32.08
N THR A 518 -11.53 -61.96 32.59
CA THR A 518 -11.67 -61.59 34.01
C THR A 518 -11.47 -62.80 34.93
N MET A 519 -11.76 -64.00 34.43
CA MET A 519 -11.61 -65.27 35.16
C MET A 519 -10.25 -65.95 34.89
N GLY A 520 -9.33 -65.31 34.16
CA GLY A 520 -8.02 -65.88 33.83
C GLY A 520 -8.03 -66.99 32.78
N ILE A 521 -9.11 -67.12 32.01
CA ILE A 521 -9.34 -68.23 31.08
C ILE A 521 -8.93 -67.83 29.66
N SER A 522 -8.21 -68.72 28.99
CA SER A 522 -7.75 -68.48 27.63
C SER A 522 -8.91 -68.44 26.63
N ALA A 523 -8.75 -67.68 25.54
CA ALA A 523 -9.76 -67.57 24.49
C ALA A 523 -10.17 -68.91 23.86
N ARG A 524 -9.25 -69.90 23.90
CA ARG A 524 -9.44 -71.23 23.33
C ARG A 524 -10.30 -72.12 24.22
N GLU A 525 -10.14 -72.01 25.55
CA GLU A 525 -10.86 -72.80 26.54
C GLU A 525 -12.20 -72.19 26.94
N ALA A 526 -12.39 -70.88 26.69
CA ALA A 526 -13.58 -70.14 27.07
C ALA A 526 -14.92 -70.81 26.69
N PRO A 527 -15.10 -71.41 25.50
CA PRO A 527 -16.37 -72.05 25.12
C PRO A 527 -16.67 -73.31 25.93
N ASP A 528 -15.67 -74.14 26.20
CA ASP A 528 -15.83 -75.37 26.97
C ASP A 528 -16.06 -75.05 28.45
N TRP A 529 -15.33 -74.06 28.96
CA TRP A 529 -15.56 -73.50 30.30
C TRP A 529 -17.00 -72.98 30.45
N ALA A 530 -17.49 -72.21 29.49
CA ALA A 530 -18.85 -71.67 29.53
C ALA A 530 -19.91 -72.77 29.63
N ARG A 531 -19.77 -73.86 28.87
CA ARG A 531 -20.70 -75.00 28.92
C ARG A 531 -20.66 -75.73 30.26
N GLN A 532 -19.48 -75.96 30.82
CA GLN A 532 -19.31 -76.61 32.13
C GLN A 532 -19.94 -75.81 33.27
N HIS A 533 -19.99 -74.48 33.13
CA HIS A 533 -20.53 -73.57 34.14
C HIS A 533 -21.95 -73.11 33.83
N GLY A 534 -22.64 -73.75 32.88
CA GLY A 534 -24.04 -73.46 32.54
C GLY A 534 -24.28 -72.10 31.89
N ILE A 535 -23.23 -71.46 31.34
CA ILE A 535 -23.35 -70.17 30.64
C ILE A 535 -23.84 -70.44 29.21
N GLU A 536 -25.00 -69.88 28.88
CA GLU A 536 -25.62 -70.04 27.58
C GLU A 536 -24.84 -69.28 26.48
N LEU A 537 -24.34 -70.02 25.48
CA LEU A 537 -23.70 -69.47 24.28
C LEU A 537 -24.78 -69.12 23.23
N ILE A 538 -25.01 -67.83 23.02
CA ILE A 538 -26.06 -67.32 22.13
C ILE A 538 -25.64 -67.31 20.66
N SER A 539 -24.37 -66.98 20.39
CA SER A 539 -23.80 -66.96 19.04
C SER A 539 -22.32 -67.33 19.12
N GLY A 540 -21.75 -67.90 18.06
CA GLY A 540 -20.34 -68.23 17.98
C GLY A 540 -20.02 -69.39 17.02
N PRO A 541 -18.73 -69.69 16.80
CA PRO A 541 -18.27 -70.65 15.79
C PRO A 541 -18.98 -72.01 15.83
N SER A 542 -19.21 -72.54 17.03
CA SER A 542 -19.86 -73.84 17.24
C SER A 542 -21.37 -73.76 17.47
N VAL A 543 -21.98 -72.57 17.40
CA VAL A 543 -23.43 -72.36 17.63
C VAL A 543 -24.12 -72.06 16.30
N ASP A 544 -23.64 -71.04 15.60
CA ASP A 544 -24.26 -70.50 14.39
C ASP A 544 -23.23 -70.19 13.27
N GLY A 545 -21.99 -70.69 13.43
CA GLY A 545 -20.88 -70.38 12.52
C GLY A 545 -20.32 -68.97 12.66
N GLY A 546 -20.73 -68.22 13.70
CA GLY A 546 -20.23 -66.88 13.97
C GLY A 546 -18.74 -66.83 14.26
N ARG A 547 -18.12 -65.65 14.10
CA ARG A 547 -16.67 -65.49 14.32
C ARG A 547 -16.28 -65.24 15.78
N GLN A 548 -17.25 -64.98 16.65
CA GLN A 548 -17.04 -64.58 18.03
C GLN A 548 -18.15 -65.14 18.91
N TYR A 549 -17.80 -65.65 20.08
CA TYR A 549 -18.78 -66.15 21.05
C TYR A 549 -19.44 -64.99 21.82
N TRP A 550 -20.77 -65.01 21.88
CA TRP A 550 -21.60 -64.08 22.63
C TRP A 550 -22.46 -64.82 23.63
N ILE A 551 -22.60 -64.25 24.82
CA ILE A 551 -23.43 -64.76 25.91
C ILE A 551 -24.46 -63.71 26.29
N ARG A 552 -25.57 -64.13 26.89
CA ARG A 552 -26.43 -63.19 27.61
C ARG A 552 -25.69 -62.65 28.81
N ARG A 553 -25.86 -61.36 29.08
CA ARG A 553 -25.30 -60.74 30.28
C ARG A 553 -25.95 -61.41 31.52
N PRO A 554 -25.18 -62.06 32.39
CA PRO A 554 -25.73 -62.66 33.60
C PRO A 554 -26.22 -61.57 34.56
N ALA A 555 -27.41 -61.74 35.12
CA ALA A 555 -27.96 -60.83 36.11
C ALA A 555 -27.09 -60.90 37.39
N GLY A 556 -26.29 -59.86 37.65
CA GLY A 556 -25.48 -59.74 38.87
C GLY A 556 -23.95 -59.62 38.69
N LEU A 557 -23.42 -59.52 37.46
CA LEU A 557 -22.00 -59.23 37.23
C LEU A 557 -21.80 -57.75 36.88
N ASP A 558 -21.63 -56.91 37.89
CA ASP A 558 -21.05 -55.58 37.75
C ASP A 558 -19.52 -55.74 37.53
N ILE A 559 -19.09 -55.74 36.26
CA ILE A 559 -17.68 -55.84 35.86
C ILE A 559 -16.98 -54.47 36.00
N TYR A 560 -17.25 -53.74 37.09
CA TYR A 560 -16.49 -52.58 37.53
C TYR A 560 -16.26 -52.73 39.03
N ASN A 561 -15.31 -53.58 39.40
CA ASN A 561 -14.43 -53.46 40.58
C ASN A 561 -13.70 -54.79 40.80
N SER A 562 -12.46 -54.90 40.33
CA SER A 562 -11.34 -55.61 41.00
C SER A 562 -10.21 -55.94 40.03
N VAL A 563 -9.15 -55.12 40.05
CA VAL A 563 -7.77 -55.64 39.99
C VAL A 563 -6.98 -54.85 41.04
N GLY A 564 -6.96 -55.37 42.27
CA GLY A 564 -5.89 -55.10 43.23
C GLY A 564 -4.74 -56.07 42.97
N PRO A 565 -3.49 -55.69 43.29
CA PRO A 565 -2.32 -56.50 42.95
C PRO A 565 -2.10 -57.57 44.02
N ASP A 566 -1.95 -58.82 43.59
CA ASP A 566 -1.16 -59.84 44.30
C ASP A 566 -0.64 -60.86 43.27
N ALA A 567 0.62 -60.63 42.87
CA ALA A 567 1.64 -61.55 42.33
C ALA A 567 2.62 -60.80 41.43
#